data_AF-A0A2S9D0Q7-F1
#
_entry.id   AF-A0A2S9D0Q7-F1
#
_cell.length_a   1.000
_cell.length_b   1.000
_cell.length_c   1.000
_cell.angle_alpha   90.00
_cell.angle_beta   90.00
_cell.angle_gamma   90.00
#
_symmetry.space_group_name_H-M   'P 1'
#
loop_
_entity.id
_entity.type
_entity.pdbx_description
1 polymer ?
#
loop_
_entity_poly.entity_id
_entity_poly.type
_entity_poly.pdbx_seq_one_letter_code
_entity_poly.pdbx_strand_id
1 'polypeptide(L)'
;MKKIISGISIFCAIAISAQESIKFQELPFKDIIAKAKKEKKLVFIDAYASWCGPCKMMEKNVFTQKAVSDYYNTNFINARFDMEKGEGRDIASQFGVRSYPTYLFLNGEGELVSRNTGYMEESMFVAMAQDINSPGNKKGSLKDRFASGEKDPEFLINIMKLNANTDYEFAKKASERYFQNKKKTEELTKDEIGFLLYFVKSSEDTNYSVFASRKAEIVKFLPEETYTEFDAQLKLGKIVEQSIDDKNKKINDDYFMKAAEPLVGKEAAVKKLNQTKLSYYEQNTNFPEYEKAALDYYKNSDTFDPNELLRAAWIFADHVKTLSSLKKATEWAEKSVMRSETSENTYILAKLYNLTGNKEMAKNYAEMSKNMAVQGNKDSQLADELLKQIK
;
A
#
# COMPACT_ATOMS: atom_id res chain seq x y z
N MET A 1 73.30 -57.50 19.42
CA MET A 1 72.34 -57.90 18.35
C MET A 1 71.09 -57.05 18.50
N LYS A 2 70.72 -56.30 17.45
CA LYS A 2 69.65 -55.30 17.42
C LYS A 2 68.27 -55.95 17.66
N LYS A 3 67.46 -55.39 18.57
CA LYS A 3 66.01 -55.63 18.60
C LYS A 3 65.31 -54.34 18.22
N ILE A 4 64.72 -54.35 17.02
CA ILE A 4 63.81 -53.34 16.50
C ILE A 4 62.41 -53.79 16.93
N ILE A 5 61.69 -52.96 17.69
CA ILE A 5 60.25 -53.12 17.87
C ILE A 5 59.58 -51.93 17.21
N SER A 6 58.81 -52.27 16.19
CA SER A 6 58.08 -51.40 15.28
C SER A 6 56.85 -50.82 15.97
N GLY A 7 56.71 -49.50 15.99
CA GLY A 7 55.49 -48.80 16.40
C GLY A 7 54.67 -48.43 15.17
N ILE A 8 53.55 -49.11 14.95
CA ILE A 8 52.56 -48.77 13.92
C ILE A 8 51.73 -47.60 14.44
N SER A 9 51.91 -46.40 13.87
CA SER A 9 51.02 -45.26 14.08
C SER A 9 49.87 -45.30 13.06
N ILE A 10 48.67 -45.60 13.55
CA ILE A 10 47.42 -45.44 12.81
C ILE A 10 47.10 -43.94 12.67
N PHE A 11 47.13 -43.42 11.44
CA PHE A 11 46.58 -42.12 11.10
C PHE A 11 45.09 -42.30 10.77
N CYS A 12 44.20 -41.98 11.72
CA CYS A 12 42.77 -41.81 11.43
C CYS A 12 42.58 -40.49 10.68
N ALA A 13 42.34 -40.56 9.37
CA ALA A 13 41.87 -39.41 8.61
C ALA A 13 40.41 -39.12 8.99
N ILE A 14 40.20 -38.07 9.78
CA ILE A 14 38.86 -37.52 10.02
C ILE A 14 38.46 -36.81 8.73
N ALA A 15 37.56 -37.42 7.96
CA ALA A 15 36.88 -36.75 6.86
C ALA A 15 35.96 -35.69 7.45
N ILE A 16 36.39 -34.43 7.42
CA ILE A 16 35.52 -33.28 7.67
C ILE A 16 34.61 -33.18 6.46
N SER A 17 33.40 -33.73 6.55
CA SER A 17 32.34 -33.43 5.59
C SER A 17 32.00 -31.95 5.76
N ALA A 18 32.50 -31.11 4.85
CA ALA A 18 32.05 -29.72 4.75
C ALA A 18 30.54 -29.76 4.48
N GLN A 19 29.76 -29.21 5.40
CA GLN A 19 28.31 -29.14 5.22
C GLN A 19 28.02 -28.18 4.07
N GLU A 20 27.63 -28.73 2.92
CA GLU A 20 27.41 -27.97 1.69
C GLU A 20 26.12 -27.16 1.83
N SER A 21 26.22 -25.82 1.78
CA SER A 21 25.07 -24.92 1.82
C SER A 21 24.54 -24.59 0.42
N ILE A 22 23.42 -23.87 0.35
CA ILE A 22 23.06 -23.14 -0.87
C ILE A 22 24.25 -22.26 -1.28
N LYS A 23 24.63 -22.34 -2.57
CA LYS A 23 25.74 -21.61 -3.18
C LYS A 23 25.21 -20.33 -3.80
N PHE A 24 25.23 -19.25 -3.02
CA PHE A 24 24.84 -17.92 -3.50
C PHE A 24 25.92 -17.34 -4.41
N GLN A 25 25.49 -16.71 -5.50
CA GLN A 25 26.35 -16.06 -6.46
C GLN A 25 26.47 -14.58 -6.11
N GLU A 26 27.69 -14.11 -5.96
CA GLU A 26 28.05 -12.71 -5.72
C GLU A 26 28.20 -11.99 -7.07
N LEU A 27 27.08 -11.82 -7.79
CA LEU A 27 27.02 -11.08 -9.05
C LEU A 27 25.98 -9.95 -8.94
N PRO A 28 26.16 -8.83 -9.68
CA PRO A 28 25.13 -7.81 -9.78
C PRO A 28 23.78 -8.39 -10.22
N PHE A 29 22.67 -7.81 -9.74
CA PHE A 29 21.32 -8.31 -10.03
C PHE A 29 21.06 -8.53 -11.53
N LYS A 30 21.48 -7.57 -12.36
CA LYS A 30 21.35 -7.66 -13.82
C LYS A 30 22.04 -8.90 -14.41
N ASP A 31 23.19 -9.27 -13.87
CA ASP A 31 23.99 -10.40 -14.36
C ASP A 31 23.41 -11.74 -13.89
N ILE A 32 22.81 -11.76 -12.69
CA ILE A 32 22.02 -12.89 -12.19
C ILE A 32 20.86 -13.19 -13.14
N ILE A 33 20.08 -12.16 -13.54
CA ILE A 33 18.96 -12.33 -14.48
C ILE A 33 19.47 -12.79 -15.86
N ALA A 34 20.53 -12.18 -16.39
CA ALA A 34 21.10 -12.57 -17.68
C ALA A 34 21.57 -14.04 -17.69
N LYS A 35 22.19 -14.48 -16.59
CA LYS A 35 22.60 -15.88 -16.41
C LYS A 35 21.40 -16.82 -16.35
N ALA A 36 20.37 -16.46 -15.59
CA ALA A 36 19.13 -17.24 -15.48
C ALA A 36 18.44 -17.42 -16.84
N LYS A 37 18.39 -16.36 -17.65
CA LYS A 37 17.88 -16.41 -19.02
C LYS A 37 18.66 -17.38 -19.90
N LYS A 38 19.99 -17.33 -19.83
CA LYS A 38 20.89 -18.19 -20.62
C LYS A 38 20.76 -19.66 -20.22
N GLU A 39 20.68 -19.93 -18.92
CA GLU A 39 20.61 -21.30 -18.37
C GLU A 39 19.18 -21.86 -18.31
N LYS A 40 18.17 -21.04 -18.63
CA LYS A 40 16.74 -21.38 -18.55
C LYS A 40 16.35 -21.90 -17.16
N LYS A 41 16.92 -21.28 -16.12
CA LYS A 41 16.62 -21.57 -14.71
C LYS A 41 15.92 -20.37 -14.09
N LEU A 42 15.10 -20.64 -13.07
CA LEU A 42 14.59 -19.57 -12.21
C LEU A 42 15.71 -19.04 -11.30
N VAL A 43 15.60 -17.79 -10.89
CA VAL A 43 16.45 -17.18 -9.87
C VAL A 43 15.78 -17.37 -8.52
N PHE A 44 16.52 -17.86 -7.53
CA PHE A 44 16.14 -17.76 -6.12
C PHE A 44 16.93 -16.63 -5.49
N ILE A 45 16.23 -15.66 -4.88
CA ILE A 45 16.83 -14.57 -4.12
C ILE A 45 16.44 -14.69 -2.66
N ASP A 46 17.44 -14.85 -1.80
CA ASP A 46 17.32 -14.61 -0.36
C ASP A 46 17.38 -13.09 -0.10
N ALA A 47 16.22 -12.50 0.17
CA ALA A 47 16.06 -11.09 0.49
C ALA A 47 16.13 -10.92 2.01
N TYR A 48 17.28 -10.47 2.50
CA TYR A 48 17.59 -10.40 3.92
C TYR A 48 17.96 -8.98 4.37
N ALA A 49 18.12 -8.81 5.68
CA ALA A 49 18.79 -7.66 6.27
C ALA A 49 19.86 -8.13 7.26
N SER A 50 21.00 -7.44 7.34
CA SER A 50 22.13 -7.83 8.21
C SER A 50 21.76 -8.07 9.69
N TRP A 51 20.74 -7.36 10.19
CA TRP A 51 20.26 -7.44 11.57
C TRP A 51 19.15 -8.48 11.77
N CYS A 52 18.61 -9.08 10.71
CA CYS A 52 17.48 -10.01 10.76
C CYS A 52 17.87 -11.33 11.44
N GLY A 53 17.34 -11.56 12.64
CA GLY A 53 17.54 -12.80 13.40
C GLY A 53 17.03 -14.06 12.68
N PRO A 54 15.76 -14.11 12.23
CA PRO A 54 15.23 -15.26 11.50
C PRO A 54 15.97 -15.59 10.20
N CYS A 55 16.53 -14.59 9.50
CA CYS A 55 17.36 -14.81 8.31
C CYS A 55 18.64 -15.59 8.66
N LYS A 56 19.30 -15.24 9.76
CA LYS A 56 20.46 -15.97 10.28
C LYS A 56 20.11 -17.40 10.69
N MET A 57 18.90 -17.62 11.21
CA MET A 57 18.41 -18.96 11.54
C MET A 57 18.21 -19.81 10.29
N MET A 58 17.63 -19.25 9.21
CA MET A 58 17.49 -19.94 7.92
C MET A 58 18.85 -20.34 7.35
N GLU A 59 19.80 -19.40 7.34
CA GLU A 59 21.16 -19.63 6.84
C GLU A 59 21.86 -20.76 7.61
N LYS A 60 21.71 -20.80 8.93
CA LYS A 60 22.36 -21.80 9.78
C LYS A 60 21.67 -23.17 9.76
N ASN A 61 20.34 -23.20 9.84
CA ASN A 61 19.58 -24.41 10.15
C ASN A 61 18.91 -25.06 8.94
N VAL A 62 18.70 -24.30 7.86
CA VAL A 62 17.90 -24.73 6.71
C VAL A 62 18.72 -24.72 5.42
N PHE A 63 19.43 -23.63 5.10
CA PHE A 63 20.21 -23.55 3.87
C PHE A 63 21.42 -24.50 3.84
N THR A 64 21.83 -25.02 4.99
CA THR A 64 22.91 -26.01 5.19
C THR A 64 22.40 -27.45 5.16
N GLN A 65 21.09 -27.68 5.08
CA GLN A 65 20.54 -29.02 5.01
C GLN A 65 20.74 -29.59 3.61
N LYS A 66 21.21 -30.84 3.54
CA LYS A 66 21.60 -31.46 2.27
C LYS A 66 20.46 -31.47 1.24
N ALA A 67 19.24 -31.78 1.67
CA ALA A 67 18.08 -31.81 0.77
C ALA A 67 17.79 -30.42 0.17
N VAL A 68 17.99 -29.37 0.97
CA VAL A 68 17.83 -27.98 0.53
C VAL A 68 18.95 -27.57 -0.42
N SER A 69 20.21 -27.73 0.00
CA SER A 69 21.37 -27.32 -0.81
C SER A 69 21.40 -28.05 -2.16
N ASP A 70 21.18 -29.38 -2.19
CA ASP A 70 21.17 -30.18 -3.41
C ASP A 70 20.10 -29.68 -4.38
N TYR A 71 18.87 -29.49 -3.88
CA TYR A 71 17.76 -29.06 -4.72
C TYR A 71 17.98 -27.65 -5.26
N TYR A 72 18.34 -26.71 -4.40
CA TYR A 72 18.48 -25.31 -4.79
C TYR A 72 19.65 -25.08 -5.73
N ASN A 73 20.82 -25.68 -5.46
CA ASN A 73 22.01 -25.57 -6.30
C ASN A 73 21.82 -26.22 -7.68
N THR A 74 21.00 -27.28 -7.76
CA THR A 74 20.71 -27.94 -9.04
C THR A 74 19.73 -27.12 -9.88
N ASN A 75 18.67 -26.59 -9.26
CA ASN A 75 17.50 -26.11 -9.98
C ASN A 75 17.46 -24.60 -10.20
N PHE A 76 18.17 -23.80 -9.40
CA PHE A 76 18.06 -22.34 -9.44
C PHE A 76 19.41 -21.65 -9.64
N ILE A 77 19.35 -20.41 -10.11
CA ILE A 77 20.42 -19.42 -9.94
C ILE A 77 20.20 -18.78 -8.57
N ASN A 78 21.02 -19.15 -7.57
CA ASN A 78 20.87 -18.63 -6.21
C ASN A 78 21.64 -17.32 -6.05
N ALA A 79 20.98 -16.29 -5.53
CA ALA A 79 21.56 -15.01 -5.17
C ALA A 79 21.01 -14.56 -3.80
N ARG A 80 21.70 -13.62 -3.15
CA ARG A 80 21.21 -12.99 -1.92
C ARG A 80 21.56 -11.51 -1.93
N PHE A 81 20.67 -10.68 -1.41
CA PHE A 81 20.89 -9.24 -1.32
C PHE A 81 20.44 -8.73 0.04
N ASP A 82 21.28 -7.88 0.66
CA ASP A 82 20.86 -7.10 1.82
C ASP A 82 19.97 -5.96 1.32
N MET A 83 18.67 -6.06 1.58
CA MET A 83 17.64 -5.17 1.06
C MET A 83 17.71 -3.73 1.61
N GLU A 84 18.59 -3.47 2.58
CA GLU A 84 18.83 -2.14 3.12
C GLU A 84 20.12 -1.49 2.60
N LYS A 85 20.88 -2.17 1.74
CA LYS A 85 22.18 -1.71 1.24
C LYS A 85 22.33 -1.90 -0.26
N GLY A 86 23.18 -1.07 -0.88
CA GLY A 86 23.55 -1.20 -2.30
C GLY A 86 22.33 -1.30 -3.22
N GLU A 87 22.43 -2.17 -4.24
CA GLU A 87 21.33 -2.46 -5.17
C GLU A 87 20.14 -3.18 -4.50
N GLY A 88 20.34 -3.75 -3.29
CA GLY A 88 19.27 -4.37 -2.52
C GLY A 88 18.12 -3.41 -2.20
N ARG A 89 18.40 -2.11 -2.02
CA ARG A 89 17.35 -1.10 -1.80
C ARG A 89 16.43 -0.95 -3.00
N ASP A 90 17.01 -0.98 -4.19
CA ASP A 90 16.26 -0.87 -5.45
C ASP A 90 15.45 -2.16 -5.70
N ILE A 91 16.04 -3.33 -5.44
CA ILE A 91 15.35 -4.63 -5.51
C ILE A 91 14.18 -4.68 -4.52
N ALA A 92 14.38 -4.20 -3.28
CA ALA A 92 13.34 -4.14 -2.27
C ALA A 92 12.18 -3.24 -2.68
N SER A 93 12.47 -2.09 -3.30
CA SER A 93 11.45 -1.21 -3.84
C SER A 93 10.71 -1.85 -5.02
N GLN A 94 11.46 -2.37 -6.00
CA GLN A 94 10.93 -2.99 -7.22
C GLN A 94 10.00 -4.16 -6.91
N PHE A 95 10.39 -5.03 -5.98
CA PHE A 95 9.61 -6.20 -5.60
C PHE A 95 8.84 -5.99 -4.30
N GLY A 96 8.66 -4.75 -3.82
CA GLY A 96 7.87 -4.47 -2.61
C GLY A 96 8.21 -5.34 -1.40
N VAL A 97 9.49 -5.56 -1.11
CA VAL A 97 9.95 -6.31 0.07
C VAL A 97 9.82 -5.41 1.29
N ARG A 98 9.01 -5.85 2.27
CA ARG A 98 8.68 -5.07 3.48
C ARG A 98 8.95 -5.81 4.79
N SER A 99 9.35 -7.07 4.73
CA SER A 99 9.66 -7.92 5.89
C SER A 99 10.73 -8.93 5.53
N TYR A 100 11.40 -9.47 6.55
CA TYR A 100 12.52 -10.40 6.38
C TYR A 100 12.34 -11.66 7.27
N PRO A 101 12.80 -12.84 6.82
CA PRO A 101 13.31 -13.12 5.47
C PRO A 101 12.19 -13.06 4.43
N THR A 102 12.53 -12.64 3.21
CA THR A 102 11.67 -12.77 2.03
C THR A 102 12.42 -13.61 0.99
N TYR A 103 11.71 -14.51 0.32
CA TYR A 103 12.24 -15.35 -0.75
C TYR A 103 11.57 -14.93 -2.05
N LEU A 104 12.36 -14.45 -3.01
CA LEU A 104 11.86 -14.08 -4.34
C LEU A 104 12.30 -15.14 -5.34
N PHE A 105 11.36 -15.55 -6.20
CA PHE A 105 11.65 -16.42 -7.32
C PHE A 105 11.37 -15.67 -8.60
N LEU A 106 12.37 -15.49 -9.45
CA LEU A 106 12.27 -14.73 -10.70
C LEU A 106 12.50 -15.61 -11.92
N ASN A 107 11.87 -15.28 -13.05
CA ASN A 107 12.19 -15.90 -14.34
C ASN A 107 13.41 -15.24 -15.02
N GLY A 108 13.82 -15.75 -16.19
CA GLY A 108 14.94 -15.22 -16.96
C GLY A 108 14.73 -13.80 -17.51
N GLU A 109 13.51 -13.28 -17.39
CA GLU A 109 13.12 -11.92 -17.77
C GLU A 109 13.18 -10.96 -16.56
N GLY A 110 13.48 -11.48 -15.36
CA GLY A 110 13.52 -10.70 -14.12
C GLY A 110 12.16 -10.43 -13.49
N GLU A 111 11.12 -11.13 -13.94
CA GLU A 111 9.76 -10.99 -13.40
C GLU A 111 9.53 -11.93 -12.23
N LEU A 112 8.72 -11.49 -11.27
CA LEU A 112 8.37 -12.25 -10.09
C LEU A 112 7.44 -13.42 -10.44
N VAL A 113 7.91 -14.64 -10.20
CA VAL A 113 7.17 -15.90 -10.34
C VAL A 113 6.51 -16.30 -9.02
N SER A 114 7.19 -16.09 -7.90
CA SER A 114 6.67 -16.37 -6.56
C SER A 114 7.37 -15.55 -5.50
N ARG A 115 6.65 -15.27 -4.40
CA ARG A 115 7.17 -14.63 -3.20
C ARG A 115 6.69 -15.38 -1.97
N ASN A 116 7.63 -15.67 -1.08
CA ASN A 116 7.34 -16.25 0.22
C ASN A 116 8.07 -15.45 1.31
N THR A 117 7.58 -15.51 2.55
CA THR A 117 8.13 -14.73 3.66
C THR A 117 8.17 -15.54 4.94
N GLY A 118 9.10 -15.20 5.82
CA GLY A 118 9.19 -15.80 7.15
C GLY A 118 10.10 -17.03 7.21
N TYR A 119 10.35 -17.47 8.44
CA TYR A 119 11.11 -18.68 8.69
C TYR A 119 10.31 -19.91 8.24
N MET A 120 10.99 -20.91 7.67
CA MET A 120 10.38 -22.16 7.24
C MET A 120 11.27 -23.35 7.57
N GLU A 121 10.64 -24.43 8.01
CA GLU A 121 11.34 -25.70 8.21
C GLU A 121 11.77 -26.33 6.89
N GLU A 122 12.79 -27.20 6.95
CA GLU A 122 13.42 -27.85 5.79
C GLU A 122 12.42 -28.43 4.78
N SER A 123 11.49 -29.25 5.24
CA SER A 123 10.53 -29.96 4.38
C SER A 123 9.61 -28.99 3.64
N MET A 124 9.15 -27.94 4.32
CA MET A 124 8.32 -26.89 3.70
C MET A 124 9.11 -26.07 2.68
N PHE A 125 10.36 -25.74 3.00
CA PHE A 125 11.21 -24.94 2.13
C PHE A 125 11.58 -25.67 0.83
N VAL A 126 11.79 -26.99 0.88
CA VAL A 126 11.99 -27.83 -0.32
C VAL A 126 10.68 -27.99 -1.10
N ALA A 127 9.56 -28.28 -0.44
CA ALA A 127 8.27 -28.46 -1.11
C ALA A 127 7.84 -27.19 -1.87
N MET A 128 8.02 -26.02 -1.26
CA MET A 128 7.79 -24.73 -1.91
C MET A 128 8.64 -24.57 -3.18
N ALA A 129 9.95 -24.88 -3.09
CA ALA A 129 10.84 -24.78 -4.23
C ALA A 129 10.42 -25.71 -5.38
N GLN A 130 9.98 -26.93 -5.05
CA GLN A 130 9.51 -27.91 -6.02
C GLN A 130 8.24 -27.45 -6.74
N ASP A 131 7.28 -26.92 -6.00
CA ASP A 131 6.05 -26.36 -6.55
C ASP A 131 6.34 -25.18 -7.49
N ILE A 132 7.20 -24.25 -7.06
CA ILE A 132 7.60 -23.09 -7.87
C ILE A 132 8.36 -23.51 -9.13
N ASN A 133 9.18 -24.56 -9.05
CA ASN A 133 9.96 -25.06 -10.18
C ASN A 133 9.14 -25.97 -11.13
N SER A 134 7.85 -26.16 -10.86
CA SER A 134 6.95 -26.95 -11.71
C SER A 134 6.85 -26.36 -13.13
N PRO A 135 6.58 -27.19 -14.17
CA PRO A 135 6.56 -26.72 -15.55
C PRO A 135 5.58 -25.56 -15.83
N GLY A 136 4.47 -25.48 -15.11
CA GLY A 136 3.47 -24.40 -15.26
C GLY A 136 4.04 -23.00 -14.96
N ASN A 137 4.96 -22.92 -14.00
CA ASN A 137 5.63 -21.70 -13.57
C ASN A 137 6.84 -21.32 -14.44
N LYS A 138 7.27 -22.21 -15.36
CA LYS A 138 8.37 -21.98 -16.30
C LYS A 138 7.93 -21.48 -17.69
N LYS A 139 6.63 -21.28 -17.93
CA LYS A 139 6.06 -21.01 -19.26
C LYS A 139 6.36 -19.60 -19.83
N GLY A 140 7.42 -18.92 -19.39
CA GLY A 140 7.80 -17.57 -19.83
C GLY A 140 7.17 -16.47 -18.99
N SER A 141 7.19 -15.24 -19.51
CA SER A 141 6.75 -14.04 -18.79
C SER A 141 5.27 -14.07 -18.41
N LEU A 142 4.93 -13.59 -17.20
CA LEU A 142 3.52 -13.43 -16.79
C LEU A 142 2.80 -12.45 -17.71
N LYS A 143 3.46 -11.36 -18.09
CA LYS A 143 2.89 -10.33 -18.97
C LYS A 143 2.70 -10.86 -20.39
N ASP A 144 3.66 -11.59 -20.93
CA ASP A 144 3.56 -12.15 -22.28
C ASP A 144 2.46 -13.22 -22.37
N ARG A 145 2.42 -14.14 -21.40
CA ARG A 145 1.36 -15.17 -21.31
C ARG A 145 -0.03 -14.56 -21.15
N PHE A 146 -0.13 -13.50 -20.33
CA PHE A 146 -1.37 -12.75 -20.19
C PHE A 146 -1.73 -12.03 -21.49
N ALA A 147 -0.78 -11.41 -22.19
CA ALA A 147 -1.00 -10.77 -23.47
C ALA A 147 -1.42 -11.77 -24.56
N SER A 148 -0.91 -13.00 -24.54
CA SER A 148 -1.33 -14.08 -25.45
C SER A 148 -2.70 -14.66 -25.13
N GLY A 149 -3.39 -14.15 -24.10
CA GLY A 149 -4.76 -14.54 -23.79
C GLY A 149 -4.86 -15.80 -22.94
N GLU A 150 -3.85 -16.16 -22.15
CA GLU A 150 -3.97 -17.28 -21.20
C GLU A 150 -5.09 -17.00 -20.18
N LYS A 151 -5.88 -18.05 -19.90
CA LYS A 151 -7.11 -18.01 -19.09
C LYS A 151 -7.09 -19.00 -17.92
N ASP A 152 -5.97 -19.67 -17.72
CA ASP A 152 -5.85 -20.64 -16.65
C ASP A 152 -6.15 -19.98 -15.29
N PRO A 153 -7.07 -20.53 -14.48
CA PRO A 153 -7.49 -19.91 -13.21
C PRO A 153 -6.33 -19.70 -12.23
N GLU A 154 -5.44 -20.68 -12.08
CA GLU A 154 -4.31 -20.60 -11.15
C GLU A 154 -3.32 -19.54 -11.60
N PHE A 155 -3.03 -19.47 -12.90
CA PHE A 155 -2.20 -18.43 -13.48
C PHE A 155 -2.74 -17.02 -13.22
N LEU A 156 -4.04 -16.79 -13.44
CA LEU A 156 -4.65 -15.48 -13.21
C LEU A 156 -4.68 -15.12 -11.71
N ILE A 157 -4.95 -16.09 -10.83
CA ILE A 157 -4.84 -15.91 -9.38
C ILE A 157 -3.40 -15.56 -8.97
N ASN A 158 -2.40 -16.21 -9.59
CA ASN A 158 -1.00 -15.89 -9.30
C ASN A 158 -0.66 -14.45 -9.70
N ILE A 159 -1.12 -13.98 -10.86
CA ILE A 159 -0.94 -12.58 -11.27
C ILE A 159 -1.57 -11.65 -10.21
N MET A 160 -2.80 -11.91 -9.79
CA MET A 160 -3.49 -11.11 -8.76
C MET A 160 -2.66 -11.03 -7.46
N LYS A 161 -2.21 -12.17 -6.94
CA LYS A 161 -1.46 -12.26 -5.67
C LYS A 161 -0.12 -11.52 -5.73
N LEU A 162 0.64 -11.71 -6.80
CA LEU A 162 2.00 -11.18 -6.90
C LEU A 162 2.04 -9.69 -7.21
N ASN A 163 1.01 -9.17 -7.91
CA ASN A 163 1.04 -7.83 -8.46
C ASN A 163 0.09 -6.84 -7.76
N ALA A 164 -0.80 -7.28 -6.87
CA ALA A 164 -1.76 -6.38 -6.21
C ALA A 164 -1.15 -5.11 -5.60
N ASN A 165 0.06 -5.21 -5.04
CA ASN A 165 0.75 -4.10 -4.39
C ASN A 165 1.87 -3.44 -5.22
N THR A 166 2.25 -4.03 -6.36
CA THR A 166 3.38 -3.56 -7.19
C THR A 166 2.97 -3.11 -8.59
N ASP A 167 1.93 -3.72 -9.17
CA ASP A 167 1.34 -3.38 -10.47
C ASP A 167 -0.17 -3.66 -10.39
N TYR A 168 -0.88 -2.79 -9.66
CA TYR A 168 -2.31 -2.95 -9.34
C TYR A 168 -3.17 -3.06 -10.60
N GLU A 169 -2.89 -2.28 -11.64
CA GLU A 169 -3.64 -2.30 -12.89
C GLU A 169 -3.49 -3.63 -13.64
N PHE A 170 -2.28 -4.20 -13.65
CA PHE A 170 -2.08 -5.54 -14.21
C PHE A 170 -2.84 -6.62 -13.42
N ALA A 171 -2.78 -6.55 -12.08
CA ALA A 171 -3.52 -7.45 -11.21
C ALA A 171 -5.04 -7.34 -11.39
N LYS A 172 -5.56 -6.11 -11.53
CA LYS A 172 -6.98 -5.84 -11.80
C LYS A 172 -7.42 -6.47 -13.12
N LYS A 173 -6.64 -6.30 -14.21
CA LYS A 173 -6.94 -6.94 -15.50
C LYS A 173 -6.97 -8.46 -15.41
N ALA A 174 -6.09 -9.06 -14.61
CA ALA A 174 -6.12 -10.50 -14.35
C ALA A 174 -7.37 -10.93 -13.59
N SER A 175 -7.79 -10.16 -12.58
CA SER A 175 -9.05 -10.36 -11.87
C SER A 175 -10.26 -10.31 -12.80
N GLU A 176 -10.33 -9.29 -13.65
CA GLU A 176 -11.41 -9.12 -14.62
C GLU A 176 -11.49 -10.30 -15.58
N ARG A 177 -10.35 -10.74 -16.13
CA ARG A 177 -10.30 -11.92 -16.99
C ARG A 177 -10.72 -13.18 -16.22
N TYR A 178 -10.28 -13.36 -14.99
CA TYR A 178 -10.61 -14.51 -14.18
C TYR A 178 -12.13 -14.64 -14.04
N PHE A 179 -12.79 -13.59 -13.55
CA PHE A 179 -14.23 -13.61 -13.31
C PHE A 179 -15.08 -13.61 -14.58
N GLN A 180 -14.59 -13.04 -15.68
CA GLN A 180 -15.24 -13.17 -16.99
C GLN A 180 -15.27 -14.62 -17.51
N ASN A 181 -14.25 -15.43 -17.18
CA ASN A 181 -14.16 -16.82 -17.64
C ASN A 181 -14.69 -17.83 -16.60
N LYS A 182 -15.00 -17.40 -15.37
CA LYS A 182 -15.62 -18.22 -14.32
C LYS A 182 -17.06 -18.57 -14.71
N LYS A 183 -17.38 -19.87 -14.79
CA LYS A 183 -18.72 -20.32 -15.18
C LYS A 183 -19.74 -19.95 -14.11
N LYS A 184 -20.95 -19.58 -14.54
CA LYS A 184 -22.02 -19.22 -13.60
C LYS A 184 -22.52 -20.36 -12.71
N THR A 185 -22.21 -21.60 -13.08
CA THR A 185 -22.57 -22.81 -12.34
C THR A 185 -21.56 -23.18 -11.27
N GLU A 186 -20.37 -22.58 -11.28
CA GLU A 186 -19.33 -22.84 -10.29
C GLU A 186 -19.46 -21.82 -9.15
N GLU A 187 -19.64 -22.31 -7.92
CA GLU A 187 -19.70 -21.43 -6.75
C GLU A 187 -18.37 -20.71 -6.52
N LEU A 188 -18.46 -19.49 -6.01
CA LEU A 188 -17.31 -18.70 -5.60
C LEU A 188 -16.78 -19.19 -4.24
N THR A 189 -15.46 -19.37 -4.17
CA THR A 189 -14.78 -19.62 -2.89
C THR A 189 -14.63 -18.32 -2.09
N LYS A 190 -14.35 -18.45 -0.79
CA LYS A 190 -14.07 -17.29 0.08
C LYS A 190 -12.92 -16.42 -0.45
N ASP A 191 -11.85 -17.06 -0.95
CA ASP A 191 -10.68 -16.36 -1.49
C ASP A 191 -11.02 -15.63 -2.79
N GLU A 192 -11.81 -16.26 -3.68
CA GLU A 192 -12.31 -15.62 -4.90
C GLU A 192 -13.18 -14.40 -4.57
N ILE A 193 -14.08 -14.51 -3.60
CA ILE A 193 -14.88 -13.36 -3.14
C ILE A 193 -13.96 -12.25 -2.61
N GLY A 194 -12.93 -12.61 -1.84
CA GLY A 194 -11.91 -11.67 -1.39
C GLY A 194 -11.23 -10.92 -2.54
N PHE A 195 -10.80 -11.63 -3.59
CA PHE A 195 -10.23 -10.99 -4.78
C PHE A 195 -11.24 -10.12 -5.52
N LEU A 196 -12.48 -10.58 -5.69
CA LEU A 196 -13.53 -9.83 -6.36
C LEU A 196 -13.76 -8.48 -5.67
N LEU A 197 -13.97 -8.50 -4.34
CA LEU A 197 -14.17 -7.30 -3.53
C LEU A 197 -12.92 -6.41 -3.47
N TYR A 198 -11.73 -6.99 -3.50
CA TYR A 198 -10.49 -6.23 -3.52
C TYR A 198 -10.29 -5.46 -4.83
N PHE A 199 -10.64 -6.03 -5.99
CA PHE A 199 -10.36 -5.41 -7.30
C PHE A 199 -11.53 -4.62 -7.90
N VAL A 200 -12.78 -4.82 -7.45
CA VAL A 200 -13.89 -3.97 -7.85
C VAL A 200 -13.83 -2.64 -7.09
N LYS A 201 -13.76 -1.52 -7.82
CA LYS A 201 -13.61 -0.16 -7.30
C LYS A 201 -14.67 0.81 -7.82
N SER A 202 -15.34 0.47 -8.91
CA SER A 202 -16.41 1.28 -9.51
C SER A 202 -17.55 0.41 -10.04
N SER A 203 -18.75 0.99 -10.14
CA SER A 203 -19.87 0.36 -10.86
C SER A 203 -19.62 0.18 -12.36
N GLU A 204 -18.61 0.85 -12.91
CA GLU A 204 -18.20 0.73 -14.31
C GLU A 204 -17.12 -0.34 -14.53
N ASP A 205 -16.59 -0.96 -13.46
CA ASP A 205 -15.62 -2.03 -13.61
C ASP A 205 -16.25 -3.29 -14.20
N THR A 206 -15.48 -4.01 -15.02
CA THR A 206 -15.90 -5.32 -15.55
C THR A 206 -16.40 -6.27 -14.44
N ASN A 207 -15.67 -6.30 -13.32
CA ASN A 207 -15.98 -7.15 -12.17
C ASN A 207 -17.28 -6.77 -11.46
N TYR A 208 -17.79 -5.54 -11.62
CA TYR A 208 -19.01 -5.11 -10.96
C TYR A 208 -20.22 -5.96 -11.38
N SER A 209 -20.30 -6.36 -12.65
CA SER A 209 -21.36 -7.24 -13.15
C SER A 209 -21.38 -8.60 -12.44
N VAL A 210 -20.21 -9.14 -12.11
CA VAL A 210 -20.05 -10.40 -11.37
C VAL A 210 -20.41 -10.19 -9.92
N PHE A 211 -19.90 -9.13 -9.28
CA PHE A 211 -20.26 -8.73 -7.93
C PHE A 211 -21.78 -8.63 -7.75
N ALA A 212 -22.46 -7.86 -8.61
CA ALA A 212 -23.90 -7.63 -8.54
C ALA A 212 -24.73 -8.91 -8.75
N SER A 213 -24.33 -9.75 -9.72
CA SER A 213 -25.07 -10.98 -10.05
C SER A 213 -24.82 -12.13 -9.06
N ARG A 214 -23.78 -12.04 -8.22
CA ARG A 214 -23.36 -13.08 -7.27
C ARG A 214 -23.65 -12.73 -5.81
N LYS A 215 -24.51 -11.72 -5.54
CA LYS A 215 -24.87 -11.29 -4.18
C LYS A 215 -25.14 -12.46 -3.23
N ALA A 216 -25.96 -13.44 -3.64
CA ALA A 216 -26.37 -14.56 -2.81
C ALA A 216 -25.20 -15.45 -2.34
N GLU A 217 -24.10 -15.52 -3.10
CA GLU A 217 -22.90 -16.25 -2.71
C GLU A 217 -22.02 -15.39 -1.81
N ILE A 218 -21.89 -14.10 -2.14
CA ILE A 218 -21.08 -13.13 -1.41
C ILE A 218 -21.57 -12.97 0.03
N VAL A 219 -22.88 -12.81 0.24
CA VAL A 219 -23.47 -12.65 1.59
C VAL A 219 -23.44 -13.91 2.46
N LYS A 220 -22.98 -15.05 1.93
CA LYS A 220 -22.65 -16.22 2.77
C LYS A 220 -21.40 -15.98 3.62
N PHE A 221 -20.53 -15.06 3.20
CA PHE A 221 -19.22 -14.81 3.83
C PHE A 221 -19.07 -13.42 4.45
N LEU A 222 -20.04 -12.51 4.23
CA LEU A 222 -20.12 -11.21 4.89
C LEU A 222 -21.57 -10.78 5.14
N PRO A 223 -21.83 -9.90 6.12
CA PRO A 223 -23.17 -9.39 6.37
C PRO A 223 -23.79 -8.73 5.13
N GLU A 224 -25.10 -8.93 4.94
CA GLU A 224 -25.83 -8.32 3.82
C GLU A 224 -25.82 -6.78 3.87
N GLU A 225 -25.80 -6.21 5.07
CA GLU A 225 -25.61 -4.78 5.29
C GLU A 225 -24.28 -4.30 4.70
N THR A 226 -23.17 -4.98 5.02
CA THR A 226 -21.84 -4.68 4.47
C THR A 226 -21.80 -4.78 2.94
N TYR A 227 -22.49 -5.77 2.35
CA TYR A 227 -22.62 -5.86 0.89
C TYR A 227 -23.33 -4.62 0.32
N THR A 228 -24.44 -4.22 0.95
CA THR A 228 -25.30 -3.13 0.49
C THR A 228 -24.58 -1.79 0.59
N GLU A 229 -23.86 -1.56 1.68
CA GLU A 229 -23.01 -0.37 1.86
C GLU A 229 -21.91 -0.31 0.80
N PHE A 230 -21.22 -1.43 0.55
CA PHE A 230 -20.15 -1.50 -0.45
C PHE A 230 -20.69 -1.25 -1.87
N ASP A 231 -21.81 -1.88 -2.25
CA ASP A 231 -22.48 -1.65 -3.53
C ASP A 231 -22.89 -0.17 -3.71
N ALA A 232 -23.45 0.44 -2.67
CA ALA A 232 -23.80 1.85 -2.68
C ALA A 232 -22.56 2.75 -2.86
N GLN A 233 -21.43 2.44 -2.21
CA GLN A 233 -20.18 3.18 -2.38
C GLN A 233 -19.65 3.10 -3.82
N LEU A 234 -19.70 1.92 -4.46
CA LEU A 234 -19.28 1.75 -5.86
C LEU A 234 -20.12 2.62 -6.81
N LYS A 235 -21.43 2.70 -6.58
CA LYS A 235 -22.36 3.52 -7.37
C LYS A 235 -22.20 5.02 -7.13
N LEU A 236 -21.89 5.41 -5.88
CA LEU A 236 -21.67 6.82 -5.53
C LEU A 236 -20.53 7.45 -6.31
N GLY A 237 -19.50 6.69 -6.68
CA GLY A 237 -18.39 7.19 -7.51
C GLY A 237 -18.88 7.80 -8.83
N LYS A 238 -19.74 7.09 -9.55
CA LYS A 238 -20.34 7.58 -10.81
C LYS A 238 -21.25 8.78 -10.59
N ILE A 239 -22.01 8.78 -9.50
CA ILE A 239 -22.89 9.92 -9.17
C ILE A 239 -22.07 11.17 -8.89
N VAL A 240 -20.93 11.04 -8.20
CA VAL A 240 -19.97 12.15 -7.99
C VAL A 240 -19.45 12.66 -9.34
N GLU A 241 -18.99 11.76 -10.20
CA GLU A 241 -18.47 12.15 -11.53
C GLU A 241 -19.53 12.91 -12.34
N GLN A 242 -20.77 12.41 -12.36
CA GLN A 242 -21.87 13.00 -13.12
C GLN A 242 -22.44 14.27 -12.50
N SER A 243 -22.20 14.52 -11.21
CA SER A 243 -22.63 15.77 -10.55
C SER A 243 -21.65 16.92 -10.80
N ILE A 244 -20.44 16.65 -11.26
CA ILE A 244 -19.41 17.66 -11.49
C ILE A 244 -19.65 18.37 -12.83
N ASP A 245 -19.74 19.69 -12.77
CA ASP A 245 -19.70 20.60 -13.91
C ASP A 245 -18.30 21.20 -14.00
N ASP A 246 -17.39 20.50 -14.68
CA ASP A 246 -16.00 20.90 -14.83
C ASP A 246 -15.83 22.23 -15.56
N LYS A 247 -16.74 22.57 -16.48
CA LYS A 247 -16.70 23.83 -17.22
C LYS A 247 -16.86 25.01 -16.27
N ASN A 248 -17.76 24.90 -15.29
CA ASN A 248 -18.04 25.97 -14.34
C ASN A 248 -17.39 25.75 -12.97
N LYS A 249 -16.61 24.67 -12.81
CA LYS A 249 -15.98 24.25 -11.55
C LYS A 249 -16.98 24.20 -10.40
N LYS A 250 -18.16 23.62 -10.65
CA LYS A 250 -19.27 23.52 -9.69
C LYS A 250 -19.76 22.09 -9.58
N ILE A 251 -20.42 21.81 -8.46
CA ILE A 251 -21.16 20.57 -8.28
C ILE A 251 -22.65 20.86 -8.37
N ASN A 252 -23.37 20.00 -9.08
CA ASN A 252 -24.81 19.99 -9.18
C ASN A 252 -25.39 19.23 -7.98
N ASP A 253 -25.63 19.98 -6.88
CA ASP A 253 -26.18 19.47 -5.63
C ASP A 253 -27.52 18.74 -5.85
N ASP A 254 -28.42 19.29 -6.66
CA ASP A 254 -29.76 18.72 -6.92
C ASP A 254 -29.67 17.35 -7.60
N TYR A 255 -28.84 17.26 -8.64
CA TYR A 255 -28.58 15.99 -9.31
C TYR A 255 -27.97 14.97 -8.34
N PHE A 256 -26.93 15.38 -7.60
CA PHE A 256 -26.26 14.51 -6.64
C PHE A 256 -27.25 13.97 -5.61
N MET A 257 -28.01 14.85 -4.95
CA MET A 257 -28.94 14.46 -3.90
C MET A 257 -30.05 13.55 -4.43
N LYS A 258 -30.63 13.88 -5.58
CA LYS A 258 -31.67 13.05 -6.21
C LYS A 258 -31.17 11.64 -6.54
N ALA A 259 -29.91 11.49 -6.93
CA ALA A 259 -29.31 10.21 -7.27
C ALA A 259 -28.79 9.43 -6.05
N ALA A 260 -28.19 10.11 -5.07
CA ALA A 260 -27.52 9.49 -3.93
C ALA A 260 -28.47 9.15 -2.77
N GLU A 261 -29.47 9.99 -2.50
CA GLU A 261 -30.39 9.80 -1.36
C GLU A 261 -31.12 8.44 -1.38
N PRO A 262 -31.63 7.94 -2.52
CA PRO A 262 -32.23 6.61 -2.57
C PRO A 262 -31.25 5.45 -2.31
N LEU A 263 -29.93 5.68 -2.43
CA LEU A 263 -28.92 4.64 -2.28
C LEU A 263 -28.39 4.54 -0.84
N VAL A 264 -28.14 5.68 -0.20
CA VAL A 264 -27.46 5.73 1.11
C VAL A 264 -28.28 6.44 2.19
N GLY A 265 -29.47 6.93 1.85
CA GLY A 265 -30.27 7.76 2.73
C GLY A 265 -29.79 9.21 2.77
N LYS A 266 -30.68 10.09 3.25
CA LYS A 266 -30.48 11.55 3.20
C LYS A 266 -29.23 12.00 3.94
N GLU A 267 -29.01 11.52 5.16
CA GLU A 267 -27.91 11.97 6.00
C GLU A 267 -26.55 11.61 5.40
N ALA A 268 -26.38 10.36 4.95
CA ALA A 268 -25.14 9.91 4.31
C ALA A 268 -24.92 10.60 2.95
N ALA A 269 -25.98 10.85 2.18
CA ALA A 269 -25.91 11.59 0.93
C ALA A 269 -25.45 13.03 1.15
N VAL A 270 -26.04 13.76 2.11
CA VAL A 270 -25.61 15.12 2.48
C VAL A 270 -24.15 15.13 2.93
N LYS A 271 -23.74 14.20 3.78
CA LYS A 271 -22.35 14.08 4.24
C LYS A 271 -21.40 13.88 3.04
N LYS A 272 -21.72 12.95 2.15
CA LYS A 272 -20.90 12.66 0.96
C LYS A 272 -20.84 13.84 0.00
N LEU A 273 -21.95 14.54 -0.22
CA LEU A 273 -21.99 15.75 -1.05
C LEU A 273 -21.06 16.82 -0.51
N ASN A 274 -21.15 17.11 0.80
CA ASN A 274 -20.31 18.14 1.42
C ASN A 274 -18.82 17.78 1.36
N GLN A 275 -18.45 16.53 1.65
CA GLN A 275 -17.07 16.07 1.49
C GLN A 275 -16.58 16.21 0.03
N THR A 276 -17.44 15.89 -0.94
CA THR A 276 -17.14 16.04 -2.37
C THR A 276 -16.92 17.50 -2.73
N LYS A 277 -17.79 18.41 -2.26
CA LYS A 277 -17.67 19.86 -2.48
C LYS A 277 -16.36 20.42 -1.94
N LEU A 278 -16.03 20.10 -0.69
CA LEU A 278 -14.78 20.57 -0.08
C LEU A 278 -13.56 20.09 -0.86
N SER A 279 -13.48 18.79 -1.16
CA SER A 279 -12.34 18.22 -1.90
C SER A 279 -12.23 18.80 -3.31
N TYR A 280 -13.35 18.88 -4.04
CA TYR A 280 -13.35 19.33 -5.43
C TYR A 280 -13.00 20.83 -5.55
N TYR A 281 -13.58 21.68 -4.70
CA TYR A 281 -13.31 23.12 -4.73
C TYR A 281 -11.89 23.46 -4.28
N GLU A 282 -11.33 22.72 -3.32
CA GLU A 282 -9.92 22.84 -2.94
C GLU A 282 -9.00 22.49 -4.11
N GLN A 283 -9.17 21.31 -4.71
CA GLN A 283 -8.34 20.83 -5.83
C GLN A 283 -8.42 21.74 -7.08
N ASN A 284 -9.58 22.35 -7.33
CA ASN A 284 -9.81 23.22 -8.48
C ASN A 284 -9.60 24.71 -8.18
N THR A 285 -9.05 25.03 -7.01
CA THR A 285 -8.77 26.38 -6.51
C THR A 285 -10.00 27.31 -6.54
N ASN A 286 -11.20 26.76 -6.35
CA ASN A 286 -12.46 27.51 -6.33
C ASN A 286 -12.82 27.91 -4.89
N PHE A 287 -11.95 28.73 -4.28
CA PHE A 287 -12.09 29.12 -2.88
C PHE A 287 -13.40 29.88 -2.53
N PRO A 288 -14.02 30.69 -3.41
CA PRO A 288 -15.32 31.29 -3.12
C PRO A 288 -16.44 30.26 -2.91
N GLU A 289 -16.44 29.15 -3.65
CA GLU A 289 -17.42 28.07 -3.46
C GLU A 289 -17.01 27.14 -2.30
N TYR A 290 -15.70 26.94 -2.08
CA TYR A 290 -15.19 26.26 -0.88
C TYR A 290 -15.65 26.96 0.40
N GLU A 291 -15.50 28.29 0.47
CA GLU A 291 -15.90 29.11 1.63
C GLU A 291 -17.37 28.89 1.98
N LYS A 292 -18.27 28.97 0.98
CA LYS A 292 -19.70 28.72 1.17
C LYS A 292 -19.98 27.30 1.64
N ALA A 293 -19.37 26.30 0.99
CA ALA A 293 -19.58 24.89 1.31
C ALA A 293 -19.11 24.55 2.73
N ALA A 294 -17.93 25.04 3.14
CA ALA A 294 -17.38 24.79 4.47
C ALA A 294 -18.20 25.46 5.57
N LEU A 295 -18.66 26.71 5.36
CA LEU A 295 -19.49 27.40 6.35
C LEU A 295 -20.84 26.70 6.57
N ASP A 296 -21.44 26.16 5.51
CA ASP A 296 -22.68 25.41 5.62
C ASP A 296 -22.45 24.04 6.30
N TYR A 297 -21.42 23.31 5.87
CA TYR A 297 -21.13 21.98 6.40
C TYR A 297 -20.71 22.00 7.88
N TYR A 298 -19.86 22.95 8.27
CA TYR A 298 -19.35 23.08 9.63
C TYR A 298 -20.17 24.03 10.51
N LYS A 299 -21.43 24.30 10.13
CA LYS A 299 -22.33 25.17 10.89
C LYS A 299 -22.52 24.70 12.34
N ASN A 300 -22.57 23.39 12.56
CA ASN A 300 -22.63 22.76 13.88
C ASN A 300 -21.28 22.13 14.24
N SER A 301 -20.23 22.96 14.32
CA SER A 301 -18.84 22.48 14.45
C SER A 301 -18.55 21.62 15.68
N ASP A 302 -19.42 21.57 16.70
CA ASP A 302 -19.24 20.67 17.86
C ASP A 302 -19.35 19.17 17.52
N THR A 303 -19.94 18.81 16.38
CA THR A 303 -20.13 17.42 15.98
C THR A 303 -19.00 16.87 15.11
N PHE A 304 -17.95 17.67 14.87
CA PHE A 304 -16.87 17.34 13.93
C PHE A 304 -15.55 17.03 14.63
N ASP A 305 -14.72 16.23 13.97
CA ASP A 305 -13.36 15.99 14.43
C ASP A 305 -12.55 17.31 14.37
N PRO A 306 -11.82 17.68 15.43
CA PRO A 306 -11.08 18.93 15.44
C PRO A 306 -9.98 19.04 14.37
N ASN A 307 -9.45 17.92 13.85
CA ASN A 307 -8.48 17.97 12.75
C ASN A 307 -9.14 18.27 11.41
N GLU A 308 -10.38 17.81 11.21
CA GLU A 308 -11.17 18.14 10.03
C GLU A 308 -11.46 19.65 10.00
N LEU A 309 -11.89 20.21 11.13
CA LEU A 309 -12.10 21.64 11.31
C LEU A 309 -10.81 22.45 11.10
N LEU A 310 -9.68 21.95 11.60
CA LEU A 310 -8.39 22.60 11.45
C LEU A 310 -7.98 22.70 9.98
N ARG A 311 -8.17 21.64 9.19
CA ARG A 311 -7.87 21.66 7.76
C ARG A 311 -8.68 22.74 7.04
N ALA A 312 -9.97 22.85 7.33
CA ALA A 312 -10.81 23.92 6.78
C ALA A 312 -10.34 25.31 7.24
N ALA A 313 -9.98 25.46 8.52
CA ALA A 313 -9.48 26.72 9.06
C ALA A 313 -8.17 27.17 8.39
N TRP A 314 -7.27 26.25 8.07
CA TRP A 314 -6.05 26.54 7.31
C TRP A 314 -6.39 27.06 5.90
N ILE A 315 -7.25 26.36 5.16
CA ILE A 315 -7.67 26.82 3.81
C ILE A 315 -8.28 28.22 3.87
N PHE A 316 -9.06 28.52 4.92
CA PHE A 316 -9.60 29.86 5.15
C PHE A 316 -8.49 30.89 5.41
N ALA A 317 -7.52 30.58 6.25
CA ALA A 317 -6.40 31.47 6.57
C ALA A 317 -5.54 31.81 5.33
N ASP A 318 -5.45 30.91 4.36
CA ASP A 318 -4.63 31.09 3.15
C ASP A 318 -5.39 31.78 2.01
N HIS A 319 -6.69 31.54 1.90
CA HIS A 319 -7.44 31.88 0.67
C HIS A 319 -8.70 32.71 0.87
N VAL A 320 -9.24 32.81 2.08
CA VAL A 320 -10.48 33.56 2.37
C VAL A 320 -10.15 34.94 2.92
N LYS A 321 -10.87 35.97 2.43
CA LYS A 321 -10.70 37.37 2.87
C LYS A 321 -11.89 37.93 3.64
N THR A 322 -13.02 37.23 3.62
CA THR A 322 -14.25 37.66 4.28
C THR A 322 -14.08 37.60 5.80
N LEU A 323 -14.17 38.76 6.47
CA LEU A 323 -13.88 38.86 7.91
C LEU A 323 -14.79 37.98 8.78
N SER A 324 -16.08 37.89 8.45
CA SER A 324 -17.02 37.01 9.17
C SER A 324 -16.67 35.53 9.04
N SER A 325 -16.23 35.12 7.86
CA SER A 325 -15.83 33.74 7.56
C SER A 325 -14.52 33.38 8.27
N LEU A 326 -13.56 34.31 8.30
CA LEU A 326 -12.31 34.17 9.06
C LEU A 326 -12.56 34.06 10.57
N LYS A 327 -13.54 34.80 11.11
CA LYS A 327 -13.96 34.64 12.52
C LYS A 327 -14.50 33.23 12.79
N LYS A 328 -15.30 32.66 11.86
CA LYS A 328 -15.76 31.27 11.97
C LYS A 328 -14.62 30.26 11.90
N ALA A 329 -13.67 30.46 11.00
CA ALA A 329 -12.45 29.65 10.96
C ALA A 329 -11.61 29.76 12.24
N THR A 330 -11.62 30.93 12.89
CA THR A 330 -10.95 31.13 14.19
C THR A 330 -11.60 30.23 15.26
N GLU A 331 -12.93 30.21 15.37
CA GLU A 331 -13.66 29.30 16.27
C GLU A 331 -13.33 27.82 16.00
N TRP A 332 -13.17 27.44 14.73
CA TRP A 332 -12.78 26.07 14.34
C TRP A 332 -11.35 25.72 14.80
N ALA A 333 -10.40 26.64 14.60
CA ALA A 333 -9.01 26.44 15.03
C ALA A 333 -8.87 26.43 16.56
N GLU A 334 -9.61 27.28 17.28
CA GLU A 334 -9.68 27.29 18.75
C GLU A 334 -10.08 25.91 19.28
N LYS A 335 -11.10 25.27 18.69
CA LYS A 335 -11.52 23.92 19.08
C LYS A 335 -10.42 22.88 18.91
N SER A 336 -9.64 22.96 17.84
CA SER A 336 -8.48 22.08 17.63
C SER A 336 -7.43 22.26 18.72
N VAL A 337 -7.06 23.51 19.01
CA VAL A 337 -6.09 23.83 20.06
C VAL A 337 -6.58 23.40 21.44
N MET A 338 -7.85 23.66 21.78
CA MET A 338 -8.46 23.25 23.04
C MET A 338 -8.49 21.73 23.23
N ARG A 339 -8.62 20.96 22.15
CA ARG A 339 -8.61 19.49 22.21
C ARG A 339 -7.21 18.95 22.47
N SER A 340 -6.24 19.44 21.70
CA SER A 340 -4.83 19.09 21.84
C SER A 340 -3.98 20.17 21.19
N GLU A 341 -3.22 20.88 22.00
CA GLU A 341 -2.34 21.93 21.51
C GLU A 341 -1.12 21.35 20.79
N THR A 342 -0.80 21.88 19.60
CA THR A 342 0.34 21.48 18.79
C THR A 342 0.97 22.71 18.13
N SER A 343 2.23 22.63 17.69
CA SER A 343 2.84 23.75 16.96
C SER A 343 2.05 24.16 15.71
N GLU A 344 1.44 23.21 15.01
CA GLU A 344 0.72 23.44 13.75
C GLU A 344 -0.64 24.14 13.95
N ASN A 345 -1.51 23.58 14.81
CA ASN A 345 -2.83 24.18 15.02
C ASN A 345 -2.75 25.55 15.71
N THR A 346 -1.80 25.74 16.62
CA THR A 346 -1.51 27.02 17.27
C THR A 346 -1.00 28.05 16.27
N TYR A 347 -0.20 27.66 15.27
CA TYR A 347 0.20 28.57 14.19
C TYR A 347 -1.00 29.01 13.34
N ILE A 348 -1.85 28.08 12.92
CA ILE A 348 -3.05 28.38 12.11
C ILE A 348 -3.95 29.34 12.88
N LEU A 349 -4.16 29.09 14.18
CA LEU A 349 -4.93 29.97 15.06
C LEU A 349 -4.32 31.37 15.16
N ALA A 350 -3.00 31.47 15.36
CA ALA A 350 -2.29 32.75 15.39
C ALA A 350 -2.47 33.55 14.10
N LYS A 351 -2.37 32.88 12.95
CA LYS A 351 -2.58 33.50 11.63
C LYS A 351 -4.01 34.03 11.48
N LEU A 352 -5.01 33.26 11.92
CA LEU A 352 -6.41 33.68 11.90
C LEU A 352 -6.69 34.87 12.81
N TYR A 353 -6.11 34.92 14.02
CA TYR A 353 -6.18 36.11 14.87
C TYR A 353 -5.55 37.34 14.22
N ASN A 354 -4.42 37.16 13.52
CA ASN A 354 -3.76 38.26 12.81
C ASN A 354 -4.65 38.84 11.70
N LEU A 355 -5.31 37.97 10.95
CA LEU A 355 -6.22 38.30 9.84
C LEU A 355 -7.54 38.91 10.33
N THR A 356 -8.02 38.51 11.51
CA THR A 356 -9.25 39.05 12.12
C THR A 356 -9.01 40.34 12.93
N GLY A 357 -7.74 40.78 13.03
CA GLY A 357 -7.35 42.04 13.67
C GLY A 357 -7.00 41.92 15.16
N ASN A 358 -7.03 40.73 15.74
CA ASN A 358 -6.64 40.49 17.13
C ASN A 358 -5.12 40.29 17.24
N LYS A 359 -4.34 41.38 17.14
CA LYS A 359 -2.88 41.35 17.10
C LYS A 359 -2.24 40.79 18.37
N GLU A 360 -2.84 41.04 19.53
CA GLU A 360 -2.35 40.53 20.81
C GLU A 360 -2.42 39.01 20.85
N MET A 361 -3.59 38.43 20.57
CA MET A 361 -3.75 36.97 20.51
C MET A 361 -2.89 36.36 19.41
N ALA A 362 -2.82 37.01 18.24
CA ALA A 362 -1.96 36.56 17.15
C ALA A 362 -0.50 36.42 17.57
N LYS A 363 0.04 37.42 18.28
CA LYS A 363 1.41 37.40 18.77
C LYS A 363 1.62 36.29 19.79
N ASN A 364 0.74 36.19 20.78
CA ASN A 364 0.83 35.19 21.84
C ASN A 364 0.84 33.76 21.28
N TYR A 365 -0.12 33.43 20.41
CA TYR A 365 -0.20 32.09 19.82
C TYR A 365 0.94 31.82 18.82
N ALA A 366 1.44 32.83 18.10
CA ALA A 366 2.60 32.65 17.22
C ALA A 366 3.88 32.35 18.02
N GLU A 367 4.10 33.02 19.16
CA GLU A 367 5.21 32.72 20.08
C GLU A 367 5.07 31.31 20.67
N MET A 368 3.88 30.91 21.09
CA MET A 368 3.61 29.55 21.59
C MET A 368 3.90 28.49 20.53
N SER A 369 3.42 28.69 19.30
CA SER A 369 3.66 27.79 18.17
C SER A 369 5.16 27.60 17.91
N LYS A 370 5.90 28.70 17.83
CA LYS A 370 7.35 28.71 17.66
C LYS A 370 8.05 27.91 18.77
N ASN A 371 7.70 28.19 20.03
CA ASN A 371 8.35 27.55 21.17
C ASN A 371 8.11 26.03 21.17
N MET A 372 6.88 25.60 20.87
CA MET A 372 6.57 24.17 20.73
C MET A 372 7.32 23.51 19.57
N ALA A 373 7.45 24.19 18.43
CA ALA A 373 8.20 23.68 17.29
C ALA A 373 9.68 23.46 17.66
N VAL A 374 10.32 24.46 18.27
CA VAL A 374 11.73 24.40 18.69
C VAL A 374 11.95 23.29 19.73
N GLN A 375 11.09 23.19 20.75
CA GLN A 375 11.18 22.14 21.77
C GLN A 375 11.02 20.73 21.17
N GLY A 376 10.19 20.61 20.13
CA GLY A 376 9.96 19.36 19.41
C GLY A 376 10.99 19.05 18.32
N ASN A 377 12.06 19.85 18.17
CA ASN A 377 12.99 19.78 17.03
C ASN A 377 12.28 19.80 15.66
N LYS A 378 11.20 20.58 15.55
CA LYS A 378 10.43 20.83 14.32
C LYS A 378 10.74 22.21 13.75
N ASP A 379 10.37 22.42 12.49
CA ASP A 379 10.52 23.71 11.80
C ASP A 379 9.60 24.79 12.41
N SER A 380 10.17 25.97 12.71
CA SER A 380 9.48 27.14 13.26
C SER A 380 9.34 28.30 12.27
N GLN A 381 9.81 28.14 11.02
CA GLN A 381 9.93 29.24 10.05
C GLN A 381 8.62 30.01 9.85
N LEU A 382 7.50 29.30 9.71
CA LEU A 382 6.19 29.92 9.51
C LEU A 382 5.76 30.82 10.68
N ALA A 383 6.02 30.38 11.92
CA ALA A 383 5.72 31.18 13.10
C ALA A 383 6.66 32.40 13.21
N ASP A 384 7.95 32.22 12.89
CA ASP A 384 8.92 33.32 12.84
C ASP A 384 8.56 34.39 11.80
N GLU A 385 8.09 33.98 10.63
CA GLU A 385 7.65 34.88 9.57
C GLU A 385 6.37 35.62 9.98
N LEU A 386 5.41 34.93 10.59
CA LEU A 386 4.18 35.55 11.09
C LEU A 386 4.48 36.61 12.17
N LEU A 387 5.38 36.32 13.11
CA LEU A 387 5.78 37.28 14.16
C LEU A 387 6.38 38.56 13.59
N LYS A 388 7.12 38.48 12.47
CA LYS A 388 7.65 39.67 11.78
C LYS A 388 6.57 40.50 11.09
N GLN A 389 5.44 39.88 10.74
CA GLN A 389 4.32 40.55 10.06
C GLN A 389 3.33 41.20 11.04
N ILE A 390 3.28 40.72 12.28
CA ILE A 390 2.46 41.31 13.35
C ILE A 390 3.14 42.61 13.80
N LYS A 391 2.55 43.75 13.42
CA LYS A 391 3.02 45.10 13.79
C LYS A 391 2.69 45.45 15.23
#